data_AF-A0A176WM01-F1
#
_entry.id   AF-A0A176WM01-F1
#
_cell.length_a   1.000
_cell.length_b   1.000
_cell.length_c   1.000
_cell.angle_alpha   90.00
_cell.angle_beta   90.00
_cell.angle_gamma   90.00
#
_symmetry.space_group_name_H-M   'P 1'
#
loop_
_entity.id
_entity.type
_entity.pdbx_description
1 polymer ?
#
loop_
_entity_poly.entity_id
_entity_poly.type
_entity_poly.pdbx_seq_one_letter_code
_entity_poly.pdbx_strand_id
1 'polypeptide(L)'
;MLHALGGDLSAWTSGTKSLAADFLHTMLLFVEEHITMHLQQVVVLLMKALKEPLIEKKVSDCANILGHFVDPTAYLLIILPRITGELWSDASVQQLGQAVKLLACIMQGSPASSLRSHIPKICSVLSESDIMKSIQLDVNQSIVAVTKEMVRAWSEQVKEETISIIWILLNAAAAADFCGRPALEAEVILGTLSIACGHLSREALTGAYGEMILDLLPHPQFWAMRSLDILVFCRVVEVAPLVPPTVLERVFRLIAWFGRGSWEPEAKLRLIGAVHKMIRLFTAPTSGEAYQPGSAAASEIEKGIVHTLEYFFVPCLEQLREGVTTLKAPALETIYEIVSRTSTNIPSSLSWMLYKLDEVDEDKEEPDPDEELSSLPFPSRGPFFSL
;
A
#
# COMPACT_ATOMS: atom_id res chain seq x y z
N MET A 1 -30.24 11.73 27.67
CA MET A 1 -29.03 12.56 27.57
C MET A 1 -28.27 12.32 26.27
N LEU A 2 -27.78 11.09 26.00
CA LEU A 2 -27.05 10.75 24.76
C LEU A 2 -27.76 11.15 23.46
N HIS A 3 -29.09 11.03 23.39
CA HIS A 3 -29.87 11.46 22.22
C HIS A 3 -29.78 12.98 21.97
N ALA A 4 -29.90 13.80 23.02
CA ALA A 4 -29.77 15.25 22.90
C ALA A 4 -28.34 15.63 22.48
N LEU A 5 -27.35 14.97 23.08
CA LEU A 5 -25.94 15.16 22.74
C LEU A 5 -25.62 14.83 21.29
N GLY A 6 -26.28 13.83 20.70
CA GLY A 6 -26.18 13.54 19.27
C GLY A 6 -26.76 14.61 18.37
N GLY A 7 -27.82 15.29 18.83
CA GLY A 7 -28.32 16.49 18.16
C GLY A 7 -27.28 17.61 18.17
N ASP A 8 -26.66 17.86 19.33
CA ASP A 8 -25.68 18.94 19.49
C ASP A 8 -24.37 18.67 18.74
N LEU A 9 -23.90 17.42 18.69
CA LEU A 9 -22.75 16.99 17.88
C LEU A 9 -23.00 17.14 16.37
N SER A 10 -24.26 17.13 15.96
CA SER A 10 -24.69 17.31 14.57
C SER A 10 -25.21 18.73 14.29
N ALA A 11 -25.14 19.65 15.26
CA ALA A 11 -25.68 21.00 15.13
C ALA A 11 -24.93 21.80 14.06
N TRP A 12 -25.60 22.70 13.34
CA TRP A 12 -24.95 23.47 12.26
C TRP A 12 -23.84 24.44 12.77
N THR A 13 -23.83 24.78 14.05
CA THR A 13 -22.86 25.67 14.69
C THR A 13 -21.64 24.92 15.22
N SER A 14 -20.45 25.31 14.77
CA SER A 14 -19.17 24.72 15.19
C SER A 14 -18.92 24.79 16.71
N GLY A 15 -19.30 25.90 17.35
CA GLY A 15 -19.18 26.08 18.80
C GLY A 15 -20.00 25.07 19.60
N THR A 16 -21.24 24.79 19.15
CA THR A 16 -22.12 23.79 19.77
C THR A 16 -21.56 22.38 19.60
N LYS A 17 -21.11 22.02 18.39
CA LYS A 17 -20.44 20.74 18.14
C LYS A 17 -19.24 20.53 19.06
N SER A 18 -18.38 21.55 19.17
CA SER A 18 -17.18 21.49 19.99
C SER A 18 -17.50 21.30 21.47
N LEU A 19 -18.42 22.10 22.02
CA LEU A 19 -18.82 22.00 23.42
C LEU A 19 -19.48 20.66 23.73
N ALA A 20 -20.27 20.13 22.80
CA ALA A 20 -20.87 18.80 22.91
C ALA A 20 -19.81 17.69 22.93
N ALA A 21 -18.76 17.80 22.10
CA ALA A 21 -17.63 16.86 22.12
C ALA A 21 -16.85 16.93 23.45
N ASP A 22 -16.59 18.14 23.96
CA ASP A 22 -15.92 18.33 25.27
C ASP A 22 -16.75 17.79 26.43
N PHE A 23 -18.08 17.98 26.37
CA PHE A 23 -19.00 17.40 27.34
C PHE A 23 -19.02 15.87 27.26
N LEU A 24 -19.08 15.30 26.06
CA LEU A 24 -19.01 13.85 25.87
C LEU A 24 -17.72 13.27 26.46
N HIS A 25 -16.57 13.90 26.16
CA HIS A 25 -15.28 13.50 26.70
C HIS A 25 -15.29 13.49 28.23
N THR A 26 -15.76 14.59 28.84
CA THR A 26 -15.85 14.72 30.29
C THR A 26 -16.79 13.67 30.91
N MET A 27 -17.94 13.44 30.27
CA MET A 27 -18.89 12.42 30.72
C MET A 27 -18.29 11.01 30.66
N LEU A 28 -17.56 10.67 29.60
CA LEU A 28 -16.89 9.36 29.48
C LEU A 28 -15.85 9.14 30.58
N LEU A 29 -15.10 10.19 30.95
CA LEU A 29 -14.16 10.13 32.07
C LEU A 29 -14.84 9.90 33.43
N PHE A 30 -16.04 10.45 33.64
CA PHE A 30 -16.75 10.28 34.93
C PHE A 30 -17.53 8.98 35.03
N VAL A 31 -17.98 8.42 33.91
CA VAL A 31 -18.77 7.19 33.88
C VAL A 31 -17.86 5.95 33.90
N GLU A 32 -16.64 6.06 33.40
CA GLU A 32 -15.62 4.99 33.38
C GLU A 32 -16.20 3.66 32.85
N GLU A 33 -16.04 2.55 33.58
CA GLU A 33 -16.50 1.21 33.19
C GLU A 33 -18.03 1.09 33.02
N HIS A 34 -18.81 1.96 33.67
CA HIS A 34 -20.28 1.94 33.60
C HIS A 34 -20.79 2.33 32.20
N ILE A 35 -19.93 2.87 31.34
CA ILE A 35 -20.29 3.22 29.97
C ILE A 35 -20.64 1.98 29.14
N THR A 36 -20.15 0.80 29.55
CA THR A 36 -20.46 -0.49 28.93
C THR A 36 -21.97 -0.72 28.80
N MET A 37 -22.78 -0.25 29.75
CA MET A 37 -24.24 -0.34 29.73
C MET A 37 -24.89 0.48 28.61
N HIS A 38 -24.20 1.50 28.11
CA HIS A 38 -24.66 2.38 27.05
C HIS A 38 -23.81 2.28 25.77
N LEU A 39 -22.93 1.27 25.70
CA LEU A 39 -21.89 1.17 24.68
C LEU A 39 -22.43 1.22 23.25
N GLN A 40 -23.54 0.53 22.97
CA GLN A 40 -24.14 0.53 21.64
C GLN A 40 -24.59 1.93 21.19
N GLN A 41 -25.16 2.72 22.10
CA GLN A 41 -25.60 4.09 21.81
C GLN A 41 -24.40 5.02 21.60
N VAL A 42 -23.38 4.87 22.44
CA VAL A 42 -22.14 5.65 22.37
C VAL A 42 -21.36 5.35 21.09
N VAL A 43 -21.23 4.08 20.71
CA VAL A 43 -20.56 3.67 19.45
C VAL A 43 -21.27 4.31 18.26
N VAL A 44 -22.59 4.23 18.17
CA VAL A 44 -23.35 4.84 17.06
C VAL A 44 -23.21 6.36 17.05
N LEU A 45 -23.16 6.99 18.23
CA LEU A 45 -22.94 8.43 18.38
C LEU A 45 -21.55 8.83 17.86
N LEU A 46 -20.49 8.16 18.32
CA LEU A 46 -19.11 8.42 17.93
C LEU A 46 -18.89 8.16 16.43
N MET A 47 -19.44 7.07 15.87
CA MET A 47 -19.35 6.79 14.43
C MET A 47 -19.92 7.92 13.57
N LYS A 48 -21.05 8.52 14.00
CA LYS A 48 -21.66 9.64 13.28
C LYS A 48 -20.82 10.91 13.43
N ALA A 49 -20.34 11.19 14.65
CA ALA A 49 -19.57 12.39 14.94
C ALA A 49 -18.16 12.38 14.33
N LEU A 50 -17.54 11.21 14.11
CA LEU A 50 -16.23 11.07 13.44
C LEU A 50 -16.22 11.53 11.97
N LYS A 51 -17.39 11.74 11.37
CA LYS A 51 -17.53 12.32 10.02
C LYS A 51 -17.24 13.81 9.99
N GLU A 52 -17.31 14.48 11.14
CA GLU A 52 -17.30 15.93 11.24
C GLU A 52 -15.87 16.43 11.44
N PRO A 53 -15.22 16.98 10.40
CA PRO A 53 -13.78 17.29 10.44
C PRO A 53 -13.42 18.31 11.52
N LEU A 54 -14.37 19.17 11.91
CA LEU A 54 -14.17 20.21 12.94
C LEU A 54 -14.01 19.63 14.35
N ILE A 55 -14.62 18.47 14.62
CA ILE A 55 -14.61 17.84 15.95
C ILE A 55 -13.95 16.47 15.92
N GLU A 56 -13.54 15.99 14.76
CA GLU A 56 -12.98 14.65 14.56
C GLU A 56 -11.93 14.30 15.62
N LYS A 57 -10.95 15.17 15.84
CA LYS A 57 -9.89 14.94 16.84
C LYS A 57 -10.47 14.72 18.25
N LYS A 58 -11.40 15.56 18.69
CA LYS A 58 -12.05 15.46 20.01
C LYS A 58 -12.87 14.19 20.12
N VAL A 59 -13.54 13.79 19.05
CA VAL A 59 -14.33 12.55 18.99
C VAL A 59 -13.41 11.33 19.01
N SER A 60 -12.26 11.37 18.34
CA SER A 60 -11.22 10.35 18.43
C SER A 60 -10.67 10.21 19.85
N ASP A 61 -10.46 11.34 20.56
CA ASP A 61 -10.06 11.32 21.97
C ASP A 61 -11.14 10.69 22.87
N CYS A 62 -12.43 10.95 22.60
CA CYS A 62 -13.53 10.27 23.27
C CYS A 62 -13.51 8.75 23.02
N ALA A 63 -13.27 8.33 21.79
CA ALA A 63 -13.16 6.92 21.43
C ALA A 63 -11.95 6.25 22.12
N ASN A 64 -10.84 6.96 22.25
CA ASN A 64 -9.66 6.51 22.99
C ASN A 64 -10.00 6.26 24.48
N ILE A 65 -10.67 7.21 25.14
CA ILE A 65 -11.16 7.01 26.52
C ILE A 65 -12.08 5.80 26.64
N LEU A 66 -12.96 5.60 25.66
CA LEU A 66 -13.85 4.44 25.64
C LEU A 66 -13.04 3.13 25.63
N GLY A 67 -11.99 3.04 24.81
CA GLY A 67 -11.12 1.88 24.77
C GLY A 67 -10.30 1.65 26.04
N HIS A 68 -10.03 2.71 26.81
CA HIS A 68 -9.32 2.59 28.09
C HIS A 68 -10.17 1.89 29.16
N PHE A 69 -11.46 2.21 29.23
CA PHE A 69 -12.36 1.71 30.28
C PHE A 69 -13.19 0.48 29.88
N VAL A 70 -13.37 0.22 28.59
CA VAL A 70 -14.23 -0.87 28.10
C VAL A 70 -13.41 -2.02 27.59
N ASP A 71 -13.72 -3.23 28.07
CA ASP A 71 -13.09 -4.46 27.60
C ASP A 71 -13.30 -4.66 26.07
N PRO A 72 -12.26 -5.06 25.32
CA PRO A 72 -12.35 -5.29 23.88
C PRO A 72 -13.47 -6.22 23.44
N THR A 73 -13.82 -7.22 24.25
CA THR A 73 -14.94 -8.13 23.96
C THR A 73 -16.23 -7.36 23.73
N ALA A 74 -16.51 -6.32 24.54
CA ALA A 74 -17.78 -5.61 24.49
C ALA A 74 -17.93 -4.75 23.22
N TYR A 75 -16.91 -3.95 22.86
CA TYR A 75 -17.02 -3.08 21.69
C TYR A 75 -16.83 -3.83 20.38
N LEU A 76 -16.04 -4.90 20.35
CA LEU A 76 -15.84 -5.71 19.13
C LEU A 76 -17.13 -6.41 18.71
N LEU A 77 -17.95 -6.86 19.66
CA LEU A 77 -19.28 -7.44 19.38
C LEU A 77 -20.22 -6.45 18.67
N ILE A 78 -19.99 -5.14 18.80
CA ILE A 78 -20.83 -4.09 18.22
C ILE A 78 -20.25 -3.58 16.91
N ILE A 79 -18.91 -3.47 16.81
CA ILE A 79 -18.23 -2.83 15.68
C ILE A 79 -17.94 -3.82 14.55
N LEU A 80 -17.52 -5.06 14.85
CA LEU A 80 -17.16 -6.03 13.81
C LEU A 80 -18.34 -6.35 12.86
N PRO A 81 -19.59 -6.57 13.34
CA PRO A 81 -20.73 -6.78 12.44
C PRO A 81 -21.08 -5.57 11.56
N ARG A 82 -20.58 -4.37 11.90
CA ARG A 82 -20.72 -3.18 11.05
C ARG A 82 -19.67 -3.12 9.96
N ILE A 83 -18.50 -3.71 10.19
CA ILE A 83 -17.42 -3.81 9.19
C ILE A 83 -17.73 -4.90 8.16
N THR A 84 -18.35 -6.01 8.59
CA THR A 84 -18.78 -7.11 7.69
C THR A 84 -20.03 -6.77 6.88
N GLY A 85 -20.74 -5.67 7.19
CA GLY A 85 -21.97 -5.29 6.51
C GLY A 85 -23.21 -6.07 6.96
N GLU A 86 -23.11 -7.00 7.91
CA GLU A 86 -24.25 -7.80 8.43
C GLU A 86 -25.40 -6.93 8.94
N LEU A 87 -25.09 -5.75 9.46
CA LEU A 87 -26.08 -4.83 10.03
C LEU A 87 -26.71 -3.88 9.01
N TRP A 88 -26.23 -3.87 7.77
CA TRP A 88 -26.57 -2.88 6.74
C TRP A 88 -26.65 -3.54 5.36
N SER A 89 -27.87 -3.81 4.88
CA SER A 89 -28.11 -4.47 3.58
C SER A 89 -27.51 -3.74 2.37
N ASP A 90 -27.27 -2.42 2.49
CA ASP A 90 -26.71 -1.55 1.44
C ASP A 90 -25.61 -0.63 2.00
N ALA A 91 -24.72 -1.15 2.84
CA ALA A 91 -23.63 -0.35 3.41
C ALA A 91 -22.72 0.23 2.32
N SER A 92 -22.51 1.54 2.33
CA SER A 92 -21.48 2.15 1.48
C SER A 92 -20.08 1.87 2.05
N VAL A 93 -19.07 1.78 1.18
CA VAL A 93 -17.66 1.59 1.59
C VAL A 93 -17.22 2.65 2.61
N GLN A 94 -17.74 3.88 2.51
CA GLN A 94 -17.46 4.95 3.48
C GLN A 94 -18.06 4.68 4.87
N GLN A 95 -19.24 4.05 4.94
CA GLN A 95 -19.86 3.68 6.22
C GLN A 95 -19.07 2.56 6.91
N LEU A 96 -18.62 1.57 6.14
CA LEU A 96 -17.71 0.53 6.63
C LEU A 96 -16.39 1.17 7.10
N GLY A 97 -15.85 2.11 6.32
CA GLY A 97 -14.63 2.85 6.65
C GLY A 97 -14.71 3.61 7.98
N GLN A 98 -15.88 4.17 8.31
CA GLN A 98 -16.11 4.82 9.60
C GLN A 98 -16.13 3.85 10.78
N ALA A 99 -16.64 2.63 10.57
CA ALA A 99 -16.57 1.59 11.59
C ALA A 99 -15.12 1.20 11.87
N VAL A 100 -14.31 1.04 10.81
CA VAL A 100 -12.87 0.76 10.92
C VAL A 100 -12.13 1.94 11.59
N LYS A 101 -12.46 3.18 11.22
CA LYS A 101 -11.87 4.38 11.85
C LYS A 101 -12.16 4.43 13.35
N LEU A 102 -13.42 4.20 13.74
CA LEU A 102 -13.79 4.14 15.14
C LEU A 102 -13.07 2.99 15.87
N LEU A 103 -12.98 1.81 15.25
CA LEU A 103 -12.24 0.69 15.79
C LEU A 103 -10.79 1.06 16.10
N ALA A 104 -10.10 1.74 15.17
CA ALA A 104 -8.73 2.20 15.37
C ALA A 104 -8.61 3.13 16.59
N CYS A 105 -9.49 4.13 16.70
CA CYS A 105 -9.46 5.09 17.82
C CYS A 105 -9.73 4.42 19.17
N ILE A 106 -10.65 3.45 19.24
CA ILE A 106 -10.92 2.70 20.47
C ILE A 106 -9.74 1.77 20.82
N MET A 107 -9.20 1.05 19.83
CA MET A 107 -8.04 0.18 20.05
C MET A 107 -6.81 0.96 20.53
N GLN A 108 -6.62 2.19 20.04
CA GLN A 108 -5.53 3.05 20.49
C GLN A 108 -5.53 3.27 22.00
N GLY A 109 -6.71 3.42 22.61
CA GLY A 109 -6.87 3.56 24.06
C GLY A 109 -6.88 2.27 24.84
N SER A 110 -7.16 1.16 24.17
CA SER A 110 -7.17 -0.17 24.80
C SER A 110 -5.75 -0.58 25.18
N PRO A 111 -5.54 -1.23 26.34
CA PRO A 111 -4.24 -1.75 26.71
C PRO A 111 -3.86 -2.92 25.78
N ALA A 112 -2.62 -2.92 25.29
CA ALA A 112 -2.12 -3.91 24.32
C ALA A 112 -2.29 -5.37 24.78
N SER A 113 -2.21 -5.63 26.10
CA SER A 113 -2.44 -6.96 26.67
C SER A 113 -3.89 -7.45 26.50
N SER A 114 -4.87 -6.55 26.62
CA SER A 114 -6.30 -6.88 26.44
C SER A 114 -6.65 -7.15 24.98
N LEU A 115 -6.02 -6.44 24.03
CA LEU A 115 -6.29 -6.60 22.59
C LEU A 115 -5.82 -7.94 22.04
N ARG A 116 -4.79 -8.53 22.66
CA ARG A 116 -4.06 -9.68 22.12
C ARG A 116 -4.95 -10.89 21.82
N SER A 117 -5.86 -11.24 22.74
CA SER A 117 -6.81 -12.35 22.55
C SER A 117 -7.79 -12.14 21.41
N HIS A 118 -7.94 -10.90 20.92
CA HIS A 118 -8.90 -10.54 19.88
C HIS A 118 -8.26 -10.30 18.52
N ILE A 119 -6.93 -10.25 18.42
CA ILE A 119 -6.21 -10.07 17.14
C ILE A 119 -6.68 -11.08 16.07
N PRO A 120 -6.80 -12.40 16.35
CA PRO A 120 -7.29 -13.36 15.36
C PRO A 120 -8.65 -13.00 14.78
N LYS A 121 -9.58 -12.56 15.64
CA LYS A 121 -10.92 -12.19 15.21
C LYS A 121 -10.90 -10.92 14.35
N ILE A 122 -10.09 -9.93 14.72
CA ILE A 122 -9.93 -8.69 13.94
C ILE A 122 -9.28 -8.99 12.58
N CYS A 123 -8.22 -9.82 12.55
CA CYS A 123 -7.56 -10.30 11.33
C CYS A 123 -8.56 -10.95 10.37
N SER A 124 -9.36 -11.89 10.86
CA SER A 124 -10.34 -12.61 10.03
C SER A 124 -11.33 -11.64 9.36
N VAL A 125 -11.91 -10.72 10.13
CA VAL A 125 -12.90 -9.75 9.63
C VAL A 125 -12.29 -8.79 8.62
N LEU A 126 -11.09 -8.27 8.88
CA LEU A 126 -10.45 -7.34 7.95
C LEU A 126 -9.97 -8.04 6.68
N SER A 127 -9.47 -9.27 6.78
CA SER A 127 -8.92 -10.00 5.64
C SER A 127 -10.00 -10.53 4.69
N GLU A 128 -11.19 -10.85 5.21
CA GLU A 128 -12.34 -11.32 4.43
C GLU A 128 -13.20 -10.16 3.87
N SER A 129 -13.05 -8.95 4.40
CA SER A 129 -13.86 -7.81 4.00
C SER A 129 -13.34 -7.14 2.72
N ASP A 130 -14.27 -6.78 1.82
CA ASP A 130 -13.99 -5.96 0.64
C ASP A 130 -13.31 -4.61 0.98
N ILE A 131 -13.42 -4.17 2.23
CA ILE A 131 -12.80 -2.94 2.70
C ILE A 131 -11.26 -2.97 2.62
N MET A 132 -10.63 -4.14 2.80
CA MET A 132 -9.17 -4.29 2.73
C MET A 132 -8.62 -3.86 1.37
N LYS A 133 -9.38 -4.11 0.30
CA LYS A 133 -9.01 -3.75 -1.08
C LYS A 133 -9.45 -2.33 -1.46
N SER A 134 -9.93 -1.53 -0.52
CA SER A 134 -10.39 -0.17 -0.79
C SER A 134 -9.23 0.78 -1.10
N ILE A 135 -9.34 1.49 -2.22
CA ILE A 135 -8.39 2.53 -2.65
C ILE A 135 -8.70 3.91 -2.04
N GLN A 136 -9.85 4.06 -1.37
CA GLN A 136 -10.25 5.32 -0.74
C GLN A 136 -9.28 5.69 0.38
N LEU A 137 -8.78 6.94 0.38
CA LEU A 137 -7.73 7.39 1.30
C LEU A 137 -8.10 7.14 2.77
N ASP A 138 -9.25 7.67 3.19
CA ASP A 138 -9.66 7.64 4.59
C ASP A 138 -9.88 6.21 5.09
N VAL A 139 -10.39 5.33 4.22
CA VAL A 139 -10.60 3.91 4.51
C VAL A 139 -9.27 3.21 4.66
N ASN A 140 -8.36 3.41 3.71
CA ASN A 140 -7.02 2.84 3.73
C ASN A 140 -6.23 3.28 4.98
N GLN A 141 -6.26 4.58 5.32
CA GLN A 141 -5.65 5.11 6.53
C GLN A 141 -6.25 4.49 7.81
N SER A 142 -7.57 4.28 7.82
CA SER A 142 -8.24 3.63 8.95
C SER A 142 -7.80 2.17 9.12
N ILE A 143 -7.64 1.43 8.02
CA ILE A 143 -7.13 0.05 8.03
C ILE A 143 -5.70 0.01 8.56
N VAL A 144 -4.85 0.91 8.07
CA VAL A 144 -3.46 1.04 8.55
C VAL A 144 -3.43 1.38 10.04
N ALA A 145 -4.30 2.26 10.51
CA ALA A 145 -4.41 2.62 11.92
C ALA A 145 -4.87 1.45 12.81
N VAL A 146 -5.86 0.64 12.39
CA VAL A 146 -6.23 -0.59 13.11
C VAL A 146 -5.04 -1.55 13.16
N THR A 147 -4.37 -1.73 12.03
CA THR A 147 -3.25 -2.68 11.92
C THR A 147 -2.05 -2.27 12.76
N LYS A 148 -1.79 -0.95 12.88
CA LYS A 148 -0.81 -0.40 13.82
C LYS A 148 -1.08 -0.85 15.26
N GLU A 149 -2.34 -0.79 15.68
CA GLU A 149 -2.74 -1.20 17.02
C GLU A 149 -2.65 -2.73 17.22
N MET A 150 -2.90 -3.51 16.17
CA MET A 150 -2.65 -4.97 16.19
C MET A 150 -1.15 -5.28 16.34
N VAL A 151 -0.28 -4.57 15.62
CA VAL A 151 1.19 -4.71 15.74
C VAL A 151 1.67 -4.25 17.13
N ARG A 152 1.08 -3.20 17.71
CA ARG A 152 1.38 -2.79 19.11
C ARG A 152 1.04 -3.89 20.11
N ALA A 153 -0.02 -4.65 19.88
CA ALA A 153 -0.46 -5.76 20.73
C ALA A 153 0.17 -7.13 20.36
N TRP A 154 0.98 -7.18 19.30
CA TRP A 154 1.59 -8.40 18.80
C TRP A 154 2.54 -9.02 19.83
N SER A 155 2.58 -10.35 19.84
CA SER A 155 3.50 -11.16 20.64
C SER A 155 3.55 -12.59 20.10
N GLU A 156 4.42 -13.43 20.65
CA GLU A 156 4.52 -14.85 20.26
C GLU A 156 3.18 -15.61 20.33
N GLN A 157 2.25 -15.20 21.21
CA GLN A 157 0.92 -15.83 21.35
C GLN A 157 0.01 -15.62 20.13
N VAL A 158 0.27 -14.59 19.30
CA VAL A 158 -0.52 -14.25 18.10
C VAL A 158 0.31 -14.41 16.83
N LYS A 159 1.41 -15.16 16.89
CA LYS A 159 2.32 -15.36 15.76
C LYS A 159 1.64 -16.00 14.55
N GLU A 160 0.65 -16.86 14.76
CA GLU A 160 -0.14 -17.48 13.69
C GLU A 160 -0.84 -16.44 12.80
N GLU A 161 -1.18 -15.27 13.37
CA GLU A 161 -1.85 -14.17 12.67
C GLU A 161 -0.89 -13.24 11.92
N THR A 162 0.43 -13.49 11.98
CA THR A 162 1.44 -12.63 11.34
C THR A 162 1.21 -12.53 9.84
N ILE A 163 0.81 -13.62 9.18
CA ILE A 163 0.49 -13.61 7.75
C ILE A 163 -0.72 -12.73 7.43
N SER A 164 -1.78 -12.80 8.25
CA SER A 164 -2.98 -11.96 8.10
C SER A 164 -2.64 -10.48 8.21
N ILE A 165 -1.78 -10.11 9.18
CA ILE A 165 -1.32 -8.73 9.37
C ILE A 165 -0.47 -8.28 8.18
N ILE A 166 0.48 -9.11 7.71
CA ILE A 166 1.28 -8.81 6.51
C ILE A 166 0.36 -8.61 5.30
N TRP A 167 -0.61 -9.50 5.12
CA TRP A 167 -1.55 -9.44 4.00
C TRP A 167 -2.36 -8.13 3.97
N ILE A 168 -2.87 -7.70 5.12
CA ILE A 168 -3.58 -6.42 5.26
C ILE A 168 -2.65 -5.24 4.93
N LEU A 169 -1.42 -5.21 5.47
CA LEU A 169 -0.45 -4.15 5.23
C LEU A 169 -0.01 -4.07 3.76
N LEU A 170 0.20 -5.21 3.11
CA LEU A 170 0.57 -5.26 1.69
C LEU A 170 -0.57 -4.75 0.80
N ASN A 171 -1.82 -5.12 1.08
CA ASN A 171 -2.98 -4.58 0.37
C ASN A 171 -3.13 -3.07 0.62
N ALA A 172 -2.88 -2.61 1.85
CA ALA A 172 -2.94 -1.19 2.16
C ALA A 172 -1.86 -0.40 1.41
N ALA A 173 -0.64 -0.92 1.34
CA ALA A 173 0.46 -0.34 0.59
C ALA A 173 0.19 -0.34 -0.92
N ALA A 174 -0.34 -1.46 -1.46
CA ALA A 174 -0.77 -1.56 -2.84
C ALA A 174 -1.87 -0.54 -3.19
N ALA A 175 -2.84 -0.30 -2.31
CA ALA A 175 -3.86 0.74 -2.49
C ALA A 175 -3.29 2.17 -2.48
N ALA A 176 -2.21 2.43 -1.74
CA ALA A 176 -1.49 3.69 -1.79
C ALA A 176 -0.76 3.86 -3.13
N ASP A 177 -0.03 2.83 -3.57
CA ASP A 177 0.69 2.79 -4.84
C ASP A 177 -0.26 2.99 -6.04
N PHE A 178 -1.42 2.32 -6.02
CA PHE A 178 -2.44 2.44 -7.06
C PHE A 178 -2.90 3.89 -7.26
N CYS A 179 -2.97 4.67 -6.19
CA CYS A 179 -3.36 6.07 -6.23
C CYS A 179 -2.17 7.04 -6.40
N GLY A 180 -0.95 6.53 -6.62
CA GLY A 180 0.26 7.36 -6.75
C GLY A 180 0.66 8.06 -5.45
N ARG A 181 0.34 7.48 -4.30
CA ARG A 181 0.65 8.02 -2.96
C ARG A 181 1.76 7.21 -2.31
N PRO A 182 2.60 7.83 -1.45
CA PRO A 182 3.59 7.09 -0.70
C PRO A 182 2.91 6.16 0.33
N ALA A 183 3.28 4.88 0.33
CA ALA A 183 2.80 3.88 1.28
C ALA A 183 3.49 3.95 2.67
N LEU A 184 4.04 5.11 3.04
CA LEU A 184 5.03 5.27 4.12
C LEU A 184 4.55 4.68 5.46
N GLU A 185 3.30 4.95 5.85
CA GLU A 185 2.80 4.51 7.15
C GLU A 185 2.64 2.98 7.23
N ALA A 186 2.06 2.36 6.20
CA ALA A 186 1.94 0.91 6.11
C ALA A 186 3.31 0.23 6.11
N GLU A 187 4.28 0.81 5.39
CA GLU A 187 5.65 0.30 5.30
C GLU A 187 6.42 0.43 6.62
N VAL A 188 6.22 1.50 7.38
CA VAL A 188 6.80 1.68 8.72
C VAL A 188 6.23 0.65 9.70
N ILE A 189 4.92 0.39 9.64
CA ILE A 189 4.28 -0.62 10.50
C ILE A 189 4.78 -2.03 10.13
N LEU A 190 4.93 -2.32 8.84
CA LEU A 190 5.52 -3.59 8.38
C LEU A 190 6.97 -3.75 8.87
N GLY A 191 7.76 -2.67 8.89
CA GLY A 191 9.10 -2.66 9.49
C GLY A 191 9.08 -2.91 10.99
N THR A 192 8.10 -2.35 11.71
CA THR A 192 7.91 -2.59 13.15
C THR A 192 7.56 -4.05 13.42
N LEU A 193 6.66 -4.63 12.62
CA LEU A 193 6.32 -6.05 12.69
C LEU A 193 7.52 -6.95 12.37
N SER A 194 8.33 -6.60 11.37
CA SER A 194 9.56 -7.31 11.02
C SER A 194 10.49 -7.42 12.22
N ILE A 195 10.76 -6.30 12.89
CA ILE A 195 11.63 -6.27 14.08
C ILE A 195 11.03 -7.13 15.19
N ALA A 196 9.71 -7.05 15.42
CA ALA A 196 9.04 -7.86 16.44
C ALA A 196 9.13 -9.37 16.14
N CYS A 197 9.04 -9.76 14.87
CA CYS A 197 9.18 -11.15 14.41
C CYS A 197 10.64 -11.64 14.33
N GLY A 198 11.64 -10.78 14.60
CA GLY A 198 13.06 -11.13 14.54
C GLY A 198 13.68 -11.10 13.15
N HIS A 199 13.06 -10.43 12.17
CA HIS A 199 13.62 -10.24 10.83
C HIS A 199 14.37 -8.91 10.72
N LEU A 200 15.46 -8.92 9.94
CA LEU A 200 16.37 -7.77 9.77
C LEU A 200 15.72 -6.60 9.00
N SER A 201 14.76 -6.88 8.13
CA SER A 201 14.07 -5.88 7.32
C SER A 201 12.68 -6.33 6.92
N ARG A 202 11.83 -5.34 6.58
CA ARG A 202 10.49 -5.57 6.02
C ARG A 202 10.53 -6.42 4.74
N GLU A 203 11.59 -6.28 3.94
CA GLU A 203 11.82 -7.08 2.75
C GLU A 203 12.12 -8.54 3.11
N ALA A 204 12.93 -8.77 4.16
CA ALA A 204 13.21 -10.11 4.68
C ALA A 204 11.96 -10.79 5.27
N LEU A 205 11.11 -10.03 5.97
CA LEU A 205 9.81 -10.52 6.44
C LEU A 205 8.91 -10.91 5.26
N THR A 206 8.78 -10.04 4.25
CA THR A 206 7.95 -10.31 3.06
C THR A 206 8.49 -11.52 2.29
N GLY A 207 9.82 -11.67 2.22
CA GLY A 207 10.46 -12.82 1.59
C GLY A 207 10.20 -14.13 2.33
N ALA A 208 10.29 -14.12 3.66
CA ALA A 208 10.05 -15.28 4.51
C ALA A 208 8.59 -15.79 4.41
N TYR A 209 7.62 -14.89 4.27
CA TYR A 209 6.21 -15.23 4.10
C TYR A 209 5.76 -15.30 2.62
N GLY A 210 6.70 -15.20 1.68
CA GLY A 210 6.42 -15.10 0.25
C GLY A 210 5.53 -16.22 -0.29
N GLU A 211 5.74 -17.46 0.14
CA GLU A 211 4.92 -18.61 -0.28
C GLU A 211 3.44 -18.43 0.11
N MET A 212 3.19 -18.11 1.39
CA MET A 212 1.85 -17.90 1.92
C MET A 212 1.16 -16.70 1.25
N ILE A 213 1.91 -15.63 0.97
CA ILE A 213 1.38 -14.47 0.24
C ILE A 213 0.95 -14.87 -1.18
N LEU A 214 1.75 -15.68 -1.88
CA LEU A 214 1.41 -16.17 -3.22
C LEU A 214 0.21 -17.13 -3.21
N ASP A 215 -0.05 -17.83 -2.11
CA ASP A 215 -1.24 -18.69 -1.93
C ASP A 215 -2.51 -17.89 -1.65
N LEU A 216 -2.39 -16.74 -0.98
CA LEU A 216 -3.51 -15.82 -0.74
C LEU A 216 -3.92 -15.03 -1.98
N LEU A 217 -3.00 -14.83 -2.93
CA LEU A 217 -3.32 -14.16 -4.18
C LEU A 217 -4.30 -14.99 -5.02
N PRO A 218 -5.35 -14.37 -5.60
CA PRO A 218 -6.26 -15.08 -6.48
C PRO A 218 -5.53 -15.57 -7.74
N HIS A 219 -6.16 -16.47 -8.50
CA HIS A 219 -5.55 -16.95 -9.74
C HIS A 219 -5.23 -15.77 -10.68
N PRO A 220 -4.04 -15.73 -11.32
CA PRO A 220 -3.58 -14.61 -12.16
C PRO A 220 -4.58 -14.13 -13.22
N GLN A 221 -5.42 -15.02 -13.73
CA GLN A 221 -6.50 -14.69 -14.68
C GLN A 221 -7.51 -13.65 -14.16
N PHE A 222 -7.61 -13.48 -12.85
CA PHE A 222 -8.55 -12.56 -12.21
C PHE A 222 -7.90 -11.21 -11.85
N TRP A 223 -6.60 -11.03 -12.09
CA TRP A 223 -5.92 -9.78 -11.76
C TRP A 223 -6.30 -8.73 -12.79
N ALA A 224 -7.41 -8.02 -12.59
CA ALA A 224 -7.78 -6.91 -13.46
C ALA A 224 -6.82 -5.71 -13.28
N MET A 225 -6.75 -4.78 -14.23
CA MET A 225 -5.91 -3.57 -14.18
C MET A 225 -6.07 -2.75 -12.88
N ARG A 226 -7.26 -2.80 -12.29
CA ARG A 226 -7.61 -2.09 -11.03
C ARG A 226 -7.56 -2.98 -9.79
N SER A 227 -7.10 -4.22 -9.93
CA SER A 227 -6.87 -5.09 -8.77
C SER A 227 -5.60 -4.69 -8.05
N LEU A 228 -5.63 -4.73 -6.73
CA LEU A 228 -4.44 -4.56 -5.90
C LEU A 228 -3.52 -5.79 -5.97
N ASP A 229 -4.06 -6.93 -6.41
CA ASP A 229 -3.40 -8.23 -6.42
C ASP A 229 -2.08 -8.18 -7.21
N ILE A 230 -2.04 -7.51 -8.37
CA ILE A 230 -0.80 -7.35 -9.14
C ILE A 230 0.23 -6.47 -8.43
N LEU A 231 -0.20 -5.46 -7.67
CA LEU A 231 0.70 -4.59 -6.92
C LEU A 231 1.29 -5.31 -5.70
N VAL A 232 0.48 -6.12 -5.04
CA VAL A 232 0.97 -7.03 -3.99
C VAL A 232 1.96 -8.03 -4.57
N PHE A 233 1.67 -8.61 -5.74
CA PHE A 233 2.62 -9.49 -6.43
C PHE A 233 3.92 -8.77 -6.80
N CYS A 234 3.86 -7.54 -7.33
CA CYS A 234 5.05 -6.73 -7.61
C CYS A 234 5.92 -6.56 -6.37
N ARG A 235 5.34 -6.35 -5.18
CA ARG A 235 6.11 -6.25 -3.93
C ARG A 235 6.81 -7.57 -3.56
N VAL A 236 6.21 -8.73 -3.86
CA VAL A 236 6.88 -10.04 -3.71
C VAL A 236 8.03 -10.20 -4.71
N VAL A 237 7.83 -9.77 -5.96
CA VAL A 237 8.88 -9.77 -6.99
C VAL A 237 10.06 -8.88 -6.58
N GLU A 238 9.79 -7.70 -6.02
CA GLU A 238 10.83 -6.78 -5.55
C GLU A 238 11.74 -7.40 -4.48
N VAL A 239 11.24 -8.36 -3.69
CA VAL A 239 12.00 -9.05 -2.64
C VAL A 239 12.44 -10.46 -3.02
N ALA A 240 12.30 -10.86 -4.29
CA ALA A 240 12.58 -12.22 -4.75
C ALA A 240 13.99 -12.76 -4.40
N PRO A 241 15.06 -11.96 -4.26
CA PRO A 241 16.36 -12.47 -3.80
C PRO A 241 16.36 -13.00 -2.36
N LEU A 242 15.41 -12.55 -1.53
CA LEU A 242 15.28 -12.94 -0.12
C LEU A 242 14.27 -14.09 0.08
N VAL A 243 13.70 -14.58 -1.01
CA VAL A 243 12.64 -15.60 -1.02
C VAL A 243 13.26 -16.99 -1.24
N PRO A 244 12.71 -18.07 -0.65
CA PRO A 244 13.21 -19.43 -0.88
C PRO A 244 13.22 -19.83 -2.36
N PRO A 245 14.15 -20.69 -2.82
CA PRO A 245 14.26 -21.08 -4.24
C PRO A 245 12.98 -21.66 -4.85
N THR A 246 12.20 -22.42 -4.08
CA THR A 246 10.91 -23.00 -4.51
C THR A 246 9.88 -21.93 -4.87
N VAL A 247 9.84 -20.87 -4.07
CA VAL A 247 8.94 -19.73 -4.24
C VAL A 247 9.45 -18.84 -5.38
N LEU A 248 10.77 -18.69 -5.53
CA LEU A 248 11.40 -17.97 -6.64
C LEU A 248 11.03 -18.59 -8.00
N GLU A 249 11.03 -19.93 -8.12
CA GLU A 249 10.58 -20.62 -9.34
C GLU A 249 9.11 -20.30 -9.65
N ARG A 250 8.24 -20.27 -8.63
CA ARG A 250 6.84 -19.88 -8.78
C ARG A 250 6.71 -18.41 -9.22
N VAL A 251 7.51 -17.51 -8.66
CA VAL A 251 7.56 -16.09 -9.08
C VAL A 251 7.93 -15.98 -10.55
N PHE A 252 8.99 -16.66 -11.00
CA PHE A 252 9.40 -16.65 -12.41
C PHE A 252 8.33 -17.23 -13.35
N ARG A 253 7.65 -18.32 -12.95
CA ARG A 253 6.53 -18.88 -13.73
C ARG A 253 5.38 -17.88 -13.87
N LEU A 254 5.03 -17.20 -12.77
CA LEU A 254 3.99 -16.17 -12.79
C LEU A 254 4.39 -15.00 -13.68
N ILE A 255 5.62 -14.50 -13.56
CA ILE A 255 6.14 -13.45 -14.45
C ILE A 255 6.05 -13.90 -15.92
N ALA A 256 6.57 -15.07 -16.28
CA ALA A 256 6.50 -15.60 -17.64
C ALA A 256 5.06 -15.73 -18.16
N TRP A 257 4.11 -16.09 -17.28
CA TRP A 257 2.70 -16.15 -17.62
C TRP A 257 2.13 -14.76 -17.97
N PHE A 258 2.48 -13.71 -17.22
CA PHE A 258 2.10 -12.32 -17.55
C PHE A 258 2.64 -11.86 -18.90
N GLY A 259 3.83 -12.33 -19.29
CA GLY A 259 4.49 -11.93 -20.53
C GLY A 259 3.83 -12.47 -21.78
N ARG A 260 3.17 -13.62 -21.67
CA ARG A 260 2.49 -14.28 -22.79
C ARG A 260 1.05 -13.79 -23.00
N GLY A 261 0.44 -13.17 -22.00
CA GLY A 261 -0.94 -12.69 -22.07
C GLY A 261 -1.09 -11.29 -22.68
N SER A 262 -2.25 -11.01 -23.27
CA SER A 262 -2.66 -9.67 -23.73
C SER A 262 -3.06 -8.79 -22.53
N TRP A 263 -2.09 -8.49 -21.67
CA TRP A 263 -2.26 -7.64 -20.50
C TRP A 263 -2.21 -6.15 -20.86
N GLU A 264 -2.92 -5.33 -20.07
CA GLU A 264 -2.90 -3.89 -20.26
C GLU A 264 -1.49 -3.29 -20.06
N PRO A 265 -1.11 -2.26 -20.83
CA PRO A 265 0.24 -1.68 -20.79
C PRO A 265 0.72 -1.25 -19.40
N GLU A 266 -0.15 -0.61 -18.62
CA GLU A 266 0.20 -0.07 -17.29
C GLU A 266 0.56 -1.18 -16.29
N ALA A 267 -0.17 -2.30 -16.31
CA ALA A 267 0.11 -3.47 -15.48
C ALA A 267 1.47 -4.09 -15.82
N LYS A 268 1.78 -4.19 -17.12
CA LYS A 268 3.09 -4.66 -17.61
C LYS A 268 4.22 -3.74 -17.18
N LEU A 269 4.04 -2.42 -17.28
CA LEU A 269 5.06 -1.44 -16.86
C LEU A 269 5.39 -1.54 -15.37
N ARG A 270 4.39 -1.75 -14.51
CA ARG A 270 4.63 -1.93 -13.07
C ARG A 270 5.38 -3.21 -12.78
N LEU A 271 5.03 -4.31 -13.44
CA LEU A 271 5.75 -5.57 -13.30
C LEU A 271 7.18 -5.45 -13.82
N ILE A 272 7.40 -4.78 -14.94
CA ILE A 272 8.74 -4.45 -15.46
C ILE A 272 9.54 -3.67 -14.40
N GLY A 273 8.95 -2.66 -13.76
CA GLY A 273 9.59 -1.90 -12.68
C GLY A 273 9.95 -2.77 -11.46
N ALA A 274 9.09 -3.71 -11.07
CA ALA A 274 9.36 -4.65 -9.99
C ALA A 274 10.50 -5.62 -10.33
N VAL A 275 10.49 -6.18 -11.55
CA VAL A 275 11.54 -7.08 -12.02
C VAL A 275 12.87 -6.34 -12.17
N HIS A 276 12.85 -5.07 -12.55
CA HIS A 276 14.06 -4.24 -12.56
C HIS A 276 14.70 -4.13 -11.17
N LYS A 277 13.90 -3.79 -10.14
CA LYS A 277 14.38 -3.74 -8.76
C LYS A 277 14.93 -5.09 -8.30
N MET A 278 14.23 -6.17 -8.64
CA MET A 278 14.66 -7.55 -8.37
C MET A 278 16.05 -7.84 -8.96
N ILE A 279 16.26 -7.53 -10.25
CA ILE A 279 17.54 -7.74 -10.94
C ILE A 279 18.64 -6.88 -10.32
N ARG A 280 18.35 -5.62 -9.98
CA ARG A 280 19.31 -4.75 -9.27
C ARG A 280 19.74 -5.34 -7.94
N LEU A 281 18.83 -5.95 -7.19
CA LEU A 281 19.14 -6.59 -5.92
C LEU A 281 19.96 -7.88 -6.08
N PHE A 282 19.70 -8.68 -7.12
CA PHE A 282 20.53 -9.85 -7.44
C PHE A 282 21.95 -9.47 -7.88
N THR A 283 22.12 -8.31 -8.51
CA THR A 283 23.40 -7.85 -9.08
C THR A 283 24.18 -6.91 -8.15
N ALA A 284 23.55 -6.42 -7.08
CA ALA A 284 24.22 -5.57 -6.09
C ALA A 284 25.32 -6.37 -5.36
N PRO A 285 26.52 -5.80 -5.15
CA PRO A 285 27.54 -6.42 -4.32
C PRO A 285 27.05 -6.42 -2.87
N THR A 286 26.40 -7.50 -2.45
CA THR A 286 25.84 -7.62 -1.10
C THR A 286 26.98 -7.73 -0.09
N SER A 287 27.03 -6.75 0.83
CA SER A 287 27.83 -6.85 2.05
C SER A 287 27.11 -7.79 3.01
N GLY A 288 27.47 -9.06 2.95
CA GLY A 288 27.01 -10.09 3.88
C GLY A 288 25.71 -10.78 3.46
N GLU A 289 25.84 -12.05 3.07
CA GLU A 289 24.79 -13.07 3.13
C GLU A 289 23.57 -12.90 2.18
N ALA A 290 23.73 -13.17 0.87
CA ALA A 290 22.66 -13.79 0.05
C ALA A 290 23.09 -14.29 -1.34
N TYR A 291 24.18 -13.80 -1.94
CA TYR A 291 24.60 -14.23 -3.29
C TYR A 291 26.10 -14.49 -3.36
N GLN A 292 26.51 -15.76 -3.51
CA GLN A 292 27.88 -16.13 -3.85
C GLN A 292 27.93 -16.45 -5.36
N PRO A 293 28.48 -15.56 -6.21
CA PRO A 293 28.62 -15.83 -7.64
C PRO A 293 29.46 -17.11 -7.85
N GLY A 294 28.96 -18.03 -8.68
CA GLY A 294 29.61 -19.32 -8.98
C GLY A 294 29.09 -20.54 -8.20
N SER A 295 28.12 -20.39 -7.29
CA SER A 295 27.38 -21.51 -6.68
C SER A 295 26.38 -22.13 -7.68
N ALA A 296 26.04 -23.41 -7.51
CA ALA A 296 24.99 -24.07 -8.31
C ALA A 296 23.64 -23.33 -8.20
N ALA A 297 23.32 -22.81 -7.01
CA ALA A 297 22.12 -21.98 -6.79
C ALA A 297 22.19 -20.64 -7.54
N ALA A 298 23.38 -20.03 -7.64
CA ALA A 298 23.58 -18.80 -8.41
C ALA A 298 23.38 -19.06 -9.92
N SER A 299 23.84 -20.20 -10.44
CA SER A 299 23.63 -20.58 -11.85
C SER A 299 22.15 -20.82 -12.18
N GLU A 300 21.36 -21.37 -11.26
CA GLU A 300 19.91 -21.53 -11.45
C GLU A 300 19.16 -20.19 -11.40
N ILE A 301 19.57 -19.29 -10.51
CA ILE A 301 19.05 -17.91 -10.45
C ILE A 301 19.37 -17.15 -11.74
N GLU A 302 20.61 -17.22 -12.22
CA GLU A 302 21.03 -16.60 -13.48
C GLU A 302 20.22 -17.14 -14.67
N LYS A 303 19.99 -18.46 -14.73
CA LYS A 303 19.11 -19.07 -15.75
C LYS A 303 17.66 -18.60 -15.63
N GLY A 304 17.14 -18.46 -14.41
CA GLY A 304 15.78 -17.93 -14.17
C GLY A 304 15.64 -16.46 -14.58
N ILE A 305 16.67 -15.64 -14.33
CA ILE A 305 16.74 -14.25 -14.77
C ILE A 305 16.79 -14.17 -16.30
N VAL A 306 17.68 -14.93 -16.95
CA VAL A 306 17.76 -15.00 -18.42
C VAL A 306 16.44 -15.47 -19.03
N HIS A 307 15.82 -16.50 -18.46
CA HIS A 307 14.50 -16.97 -18.89
C HIS A 307 13.42 -15.89 -18.72
N THR A 308 13.45 -15.13 -17.62
CA THR A 308 12.52 -14.01 -17.42
C THR A 308 12.76 -12.91 -18.46
N LEU A 309 14.00 -12.62 -18.81
CA LEU A 309 14.32 -11.64 -19.85
C LEU A 309 13.84 -12.08 -21.23
N GLU A 310 14.09 -13.34 -21.60
CA GLU A 310 13.74 -13.87 -22.92
C GLU A 310 12.23 -14.11 -23.09
N TYR A 311 11.56 -14.64 -22.06
CA TYR A 311 10.17 -15.10 -22.18
C TYR A 311 9.14 -14.16 -21.56
N PHE A 312 9.57 -13.15 -20.80
CA PHE A 312 8.69 -12.10 -20.27
C PHE A 312 9.01 -10.72 -20.83
N PHE A 313 10.24 -10.24 -20.73
CA PHE A 313 10.57 -8.87 -21.18
C PHE A 313 10.44 -8.73 -22.70
N VAL A 314 11.08 -9.59 -23.48
CA VAL A 314 11.04 -9.49 -24.95
C VAL A 314 9.60 -9.49 -25.50
N PRO A 315 8.71 -10.44 -25.13
CA PRO A 315 7.33 -10.43 -25.61
C PRO A 315 6.51 -9.25 -25.09
N CYS A 316 6.71 -8.83 -23.83
CA CYS A 316 6.04 -7.64 -23.30
C CYS A 316 6.41 -6.39 -24.09
N LEU A 317 7.69 -6.24 -24.45
CA LEU A 317 8.21 -5.08 -25.16
C LEU A 317 7.76 -5.06 -26.62
N GLU A 318 7.70 -6.21 -27.28
CA GLU A 318 7.14 -6.35 -28.63
C GLU A 318 5.64 -6.01 -28.66
N GLN A 319 4.88 -6.46 -27.66
CA GLN A 319 3.45 -6.13 -27.55
C GLN A 319 3.21 -4.66 -27.19
N LEU A 320 4.08 -4.05 -26.39
CA LEU A 320 4.02 -2.61 -26.09
C LEU A 320 4.38 -1.77 -27.31
N ARG A 321 5.32 -2.22 -28.16
CA ARG A 321 5.71 -1.57 -29.42
C ARG A 321 4.52 -1.38 -30.38
N GLU A 322 3.61 -2.34 -30.45
CA GLU A 322 2.42 -2.26 -31.33
C GLU A 322 1.33 -1.30 -30.81
N GLY A 323 1.37 -0.94 -29.52
CA GLY A 323 0.31 -0.15 -28.87
C GLY A 323 0.73 1.17 -28.23
N VAL A 324 2.02 1.51 -28.15
CA VAL A 324 2.51 2.58 -27.27
C VAL A 324 3.43 3.58 -28.00
N THR A 325 2.90 4.76 -28.28
CA THR A 325 3.65 6.00 -28.58
C THR A 325 4.14 6.72 -27.31
N THR A 326 3.93 6.14 -26.12
CA THR A 326 4.05 6.82 -24.81
C THR A 326 4.88 6.06 -23.76
N LEU A 327 5.82 5.21 -24.18
CA LEU A 327 6.80 4.63 -23.25
C LEU A 327 7.84 5.70 -22.96
N LYS A 328 7.81 6.29 -21.77
CA LYS A 328 8.74 7.38 -21.39
C LYS A 328 10.19 6.86 -21.41
N ALA A 329 11.11 7.67 -21.95
CA ALA A 329 12.56 7.44 -22.00
C ALA A 329 13.20 6.75 -20.76
N PRO A 330 12.92 7.14 -19.50
CA PRO A 330 13.51 6.50 -18.33
C PRO A 330 13.15 5.02 -18.16
N ALA A 331 12.02 4.55 -18.71
CA ALA A 331 11.67 3.13 -18.72
C ALA A 331 12.52 2.37 -19.75
N LEU A 332 12.79 2.97 -20.92
CA LEU A 332 13.63 2.39 -21.96
C LEU A 332 15.11 2.30 -21.53
N GLU A 333 15.65 3.36 -20.92
CA GLU A 333 17.01 3.39 -20.37
C GLU A 333 17.20 2.31 -19.29
N THR A 334 16.20 2.17 -18.42
CA THR A 334 16.14 1.14 -17.39
C THR A 334 16.19 -0.28 -18.00
N ILE A 335 15.37 -0.55 -19.02
CA ILE A 335 15.32 -1.86 -19.68
C ILE A 335 16.63 -2.16 -20.39
N TYR A 336 17.25 -1.15 -20.99
CA TYR A 336 18.56 -1.28 -21.63
C TYR A 336 19.68 -1.57 -20.61
N GLU A 337 19.70 -0.88 -19.46
CA GLU A 337 20.63 -1.16 -18.35
C GLU A 337 20.48 -2.61 -17.85
N ILE A 338 19.25 -3.12 -17.77
CA ILE A 338 18.97 -4.50 -17.37
C ILE A 338 19.56 -5.50 -18.37
N VAL A 339 19.23 -5.36 -19.66
CA VAL A 339 19.61 -6.32 -20.72
C VAL A 339 21.12 -6.32 -20.95
N SER A 340 21.75 -5.14 -20.93
CA SER A 340 23.20 -4.99 -21.09
C SER A 340 24.02 -5.57 -19.94
N ARG A 341 23.47 -5.63 -18.72
CA ARG A 341 24.15 -6.21 -17.54
C ARG A 341 23.91 -7.70 -17.34
N THR A 342 22.80 -8.24 -17.84
CA THR A 342 22.37 -9.63 -17.58
C THR A 342 22.65 -10.58 -18.74
N SER A 343 22.82 -10.09 -19.96
CA SER A 343 23.16 -10.92 -21.12
C SER A 343 24.43 -10.42 -21.80
N THR A 344 25.37 -11.33 -22.06
CA THR A 344 26.55 -11.04 -22.91
C THR A 344 26.16 -10.84 -24.38
N ASN A 345 24.92 -11.18 -24.78
CA ASN A 345 24.37 -10.95 -26.11
C ASN A 345 22.96 -10.40 -25.99
N ILE A 346 22.77 -9.13 -26.37
CA ILE A 346 21.44 -8.52 -26.49
C ILE A 346 20.65 -9.35 -27.52
N PRO A 347 19.47 -9.91 -27.16
CA PRO A 347 18.61 -10.60 -28.12
C PRO A 347 18.36 -9.70 -29.33
N SER A 348 18.48 -10.24 -30.55
CA SER A 348 18.29 -9.49 -31.80
C SER A 348 16.92 -8.80 -31.90
N SER A 349 15.90 -9.35 -31.21
CA SER A 349 14.56 -8.78 -31.03
C SER A 349 14.50 -7.46 -30.27
N LEU A 350 15.55 -7.08 -29.53
CA LEU A 350 15.66 -5.82 -28.76
C LEU A 350 16.49 -4.75 -29.48
N SER A 351 17.01 -5.03 -30.68
CA SER A 351 17.83 -4.09 -31.46
C SER A 351 17.14 -2.75 -31.74
N TRP A 352 15.81 -2.73 -31.91
CA TRP A 352 15.03 -1.51 -32.10
C TRP A 352 15.06 -0.56 -30.89
N MET A 353 15.32 -1.06 -29.68
CA MET A 353 15.40 -0.22 -28.47
C MET A 353 16.65 0.66 -28.46
N LEU A 354 17.77 0.17 -29.02
CA LEU A 354 18.98 0.94 -29.21
C LEU A 354 18.71 2.17 -30.10
N TYR A 355 18.05 1.94 -31.24
CA TYR A 355 17.65 3.03 -32.15
C TYR A 355 16.73 4.07 -31.49
N LYS A 356 15.81 3.65 -30.62
CA LYS A 356 14.90 4.57 -29.91
C LYS A 356 15.56 5.36 -28.77
N LEU A 357 16.61 4.81 -28.15
CA LEU A 357 17.40 5.53 -27.14
C LEU A 357 18.29 6.58 -27.80
N ASP A 358 18.89 6.24 -28.95
CA ASP A 358 19.67 7.18 -29.75
C ASP A 358 18.80 8.38 -30.22
N GLU A 359 17.56 8.14 -30.68
CA GLU A 359 16.61 9.23 -31.04
C GLU A 359 16.29 10.18 -29.86
N VAL A 360 16.26 9.69 -28.62
CA VAL A 360 15.94 10.51 -27.43
C VAL A 360 17.15 11.33 -26.96
N ASP A 361 18.37 10.82 -27.17
CA ASP A 361 19.58 11.59 -26.86
C ASP A 361 19.90 12.63 -27.95
N GLU A 362 19.48 12.42 -29.20
CA GLU A 362 19.54 13.47 -30.25
C GLU A 362 18.60 14.66 -29.93
N ASP A 363 17.45 14.44 -29.30
CA ASP A 363 16.54 15.50 -28.82
C ASP A 363 17.07 16.26 -27.56
N LYS A 364 18.22 15.85 -27.00
CA LYS A 364 18.94 16.55 -25.93
C LYS A 364 20.17 17.33 -26.42
N GLU A 365 20.31 17.62 -27.71
CA GLU A 365 21.28 18.63 -28.13
C GLU A 365 20.93 19.97 -27.45
N GLU A 366 21.86 20.49 -26.66
CA GLU A 366 21.74 21.80 -26.00
C GLU A 366 21.32 22.86 -27.03
N PRO A 367 20.34 23.74 -26.71
CA PRO A 367 19.99 24.81 -27.63
C PRO A 367 21.23 25.67 -27.87
N ASP A 368 21.54 25.89 -29.15
CA ASP A 368 22.64 26.75 -29.59
C ASP A 368 22.50 28.12 -28.90
N PRO A 369 23.49 28.56 -28.09
CA PRO A 369 23.39 29.79 -27.29
C PRO A 369 23.19 31.06 -28.14
N ASP A 370 23.35 30.97 -29.46
CA ASP A 370 23.16 32.07 -30.40
C ASP A 370 21.72 32.23 -30.91
N GLU A 371 20.81 31.26 -30.70
CA GLU A 371 19.41 31.37 -31.16
C GLU A 371 18.51 32.21 -30.22
N GLU A 372 18.79 32.26 -28.92
CA GLU A 372 17.99 33.06 -27.95
C GLU A 372 18.19 34.57 -28.07
N LEU A 373 19.28 35.05 -28.68
CA LEU A 373 19.55 36.48 -28.85
C LEU A 373 18.76 37.12 -30.01
N SER A 374 18.17 36.31 -30.90
CA SER A 374 17.46 36.80 -32.09
C SER A 374 15.95 36.97 -31.90
N SER A 375 15.38 36.48 -30.79
CA SER A 375 13.93 36.41 -30.56
C SER A 375 13.39 37.38 -29.49
N LEU A 376 14.24 38.24 -28.92
CA LEU A 376 13.78 39.29 -28.00
C LEU A 376 13.14 40.47 -28.75
N PRO A 377 11.88 40.85 -28.46
CA PRO A 377 11.26 42.01 -29.09
C PRO A 377 11.91 43.30 -28.56
N PHE A 378 12.40 44.13 -29.48
CA PHE A 378 12.86 45.49 -29.17
C PHE A 378 11.73 46.30 -28.51
N PRO A 379 11.98 47.03 -27.42
CA PRO A 379 10.97 47.89 -26.82
C PRO A 379 10.73 49.11 -27.72
N SER A 380 9.48 49.27 -28.14
CA SER A 380 8.98 50.45 -28.86
C SER A 380 9.25 51.73 -28.06
N ARG A 381 10.03 52.65 -28.63
CA ARG A 381 10.23 54.01 -28.12
C ARG A 381 8.89 54.78 -28.15
N GLY A 382 8.29 55.00 -26.98
CA GLY A 382 7.27 56.04 -26.76
C GLY A 382 7.92 57.43 -26.59
N PRO A 383 7.20 58.52 -26.89
CA PRO A 383 7.80 59.84 -27.11
C PRO A 383 8.13 60.57 -25.81
N PHE A 384 9.15 61.41 -25.93
CA PHE A 384 9.59 62.44 -24.99
C PHE A 384 8.45 63.29 -24.43
N PHE A 385 8.48 63.56 -23.12
CA PHE A 385 8.09 64.86 -22.57
C PHE A 385 9.18 65.35 -21.61
N SER A 386 9.63 66.57 -21.87
CA SER A 386 10.64 67.34 -21.17
C SER A 386 10.00 68.33 -20.20
N LEU A 387 10.36 68.26 -18.92
CA LEU A 387 10.84 69.34 -18.02
C LEU A 387 10.73 68.89 -16.57
#